data_AF-A0A6I5NV17-F1
#
_entry.id   AF-A0A6I5NV17-F1
#
_cell.length_a   1.000
_cell.length_b   1.000
_cell.length_c   1.000
_cell.angle_alpha   90.00
_cell.angle_beta   90.00
_cell.angle_gamma   90.00
#
_symmetry.space_group_name_H-M   'P 1'
#
loop_
_entity.id
_entity.type
_entity.pdbx_description
1 polymer ?
#
loop_
_entity_poly.entity_id
_entity_poly.type
_entity_poly.pdbx_seq_one_letter_code
_entity_poly.pdbx_strand_id
1 'polypeptide(L)'
;MSSSENWAEGGALTLQATLPPQPTSNRAKPYQQKVYIKKPANLAGLRAAEKLARLLSGQVIAEKFTWEEWGTKFQASSSCSEAIARFEKHYLNQGGSKDTWNGDYWKIYKRLPKTAAVSPDVFTALTEGTIPNTRTRQRTVTALATLAKFSGIDWNGKHLKGSYSPQKTAPRELPDDREIADYRESLNRSRIRHGSGCMGSWPAMACETMRFFT
;
A
#
# COMPACT_ATOMS: atom_id res chain seq x y z
N MET A 1 -25.26 30.06 21.96
CA MET A 1 -24.39 28.88 22.17
C MET A 1 -25.17 27.64 21.73
N SER A 2 -24.88 27.13 20.53
CA SER A 2 -25.30 25.79 20.12
C SER A 2 -24.34 25.35 19.01
N SER A 3 -23.30 24.64 19.43
CA SER A 3 -22.33 24.02 18.55
C SER A 3 -22.98 22.82 17.88
N SER A 4 -23.34 22.93 16.61
CA SER A 4 -23.61 21.78 15.75
C SER A 4 -22.36 21.52 14.91
N GLU A 5 -21.38 20.82 15.50
CA GLU A 5 -20.21 20.33 14.78
C GLU A 5 -20.62 19.33 13.70
N ASN A 6 -20.02 19.50 12.53
CA ASN A 6 -20.32 18.81 11.29
C ASN A 6 -20.01 17.31 11.36
N TRP A 7 -21.03 16.45 11.29
CA TRP A 7 -20.90 14.97 11.19
C TRP A 7 -21.01 14.45 9.75
N ALA A 8 -20.52 15.19 8.75
CA ALA A 8 -20.72 14.88 7.33
C ALA A 8 -19.44 14.43 6.62
N GLU A 9 -18.78 13.39 7.12
CA GLU A 9 -17.81 12.60 6.34
C GLU A 9 -18.21 11.12 6.40
N GLY A 10 -19.21 10.73 5.58
CA GLY A 10 -19.61 9.33 5.46
C GLY A 10 -21.02 9.13 4.94
N GLY A 11 -21.24 9.32 3.64
CA GLY A 11 -22.56 9.13 3.00
C GLY A 11 -23.08 7.69 2.95
N ALA A 12 -22.43 6.74 3.62
CA ALA A 12 -22.79 5.32 3.64
C ALA A 12 -23.09 4.84 5.06
N LEU A 13 -24.18 4.07 5.20
CA LEU A 13 -24.60 3.51 6.48
C LEU A 13 -23.71 2.33 6.89
N THR A 14 -23.60 2.08 8.20
CA THR A 14 -22.87 0.93 8.74
C THR A 14 -23.72 0.23 9.79
N LEU A 15 -23.59 -1.10 9.89
CA LEU A 15 -24.20 -1.90 10.96
C LEU A 15 -23.14 -2.18 12.02
N GLN A 16 -23.50 -2.12 13.30
CA GLN A 16 -22.59 -2.40 14.39
C GLN A 16 -23.16 -3.51 15.27
N ALA A 17 -22.40 -4.58 15.49
CA ALA A 17 -22.80 -5.72 16.31
C ALA A 17 -21.58 -6.43 16.89
N THR A 18 -21.79 -7.25 17.92
CA THR A 18 -20.76 -8.19 18.41
C THR A 18 -20.75 -9.41 17.51
N LEU A 19 -19.69 -9.57 16.72
CA LEU A 19 -19.58 -10.61 15.70
C LEU A 19 -18.37 -11.52 16.02
N PRO A 20 -18.38 -12.77 15.53
CA PRO A 20 -17.19 -13.62 15.61
C PRO A 20 -16.02 -12.95 14.87
N PRO A 21 -14.77 -13.17 15.30
CA PRO A 21 -13.61 -12.53 14.69
C PRO A 21 -13.54 -12.84 13.19
N GLN A 22 -13.07 -11.86 12.40
CA GLN A 22 -12.83 -12.08 10.97
C GLN A 22 -11.74 -13.16 10.78
N PRO A 23 -11.80 -13.95 9.70
CA PRO A 23 -10.81 -15.02 9.45
C PRO A 23 -9.36 -14.53 9.43
N THR A 24 -9.14 -13.26 9.09
CA THR A 24 -7.82 -12.62 9.03
C THR A 24 -7.39 -11.97 10.34
N SER A 25 -8.29 -11.80 11.31
CA SER A 25 -7.99 -11.07 12.54
C SER A 25 -7.29 -11.96 13.56
N ASN A 26 -6.27 -11.42 14.24
CA ASN A 26 -5.55 -12.09 15.32
C ASN A 26 -6.34 -12.24 16.63
N ARG A 27 -7.65 -11.92 16.64
CA ARG A 27 -8.49 -11.96 17.84
C ARG A 27 -9.21 -13.29 17.92
N ALA A 28 -9.14 -13.96 19.08
CA ALA A 28 -9.82 -15.24 19.29
C ALA A 28 -11.28 -15.09 19.78
N LYS A 29 -11.64 -13.95 20.38
CA LYS A 29 -12.97 -13.72 20.98
C LYS A 29 -13.85 -12.83 20.09
N PRO A 30 -15.18 -13.05 20.07
CA PRO A 30 -16.11 -12.12 19.45
C PRO A 30 -15.95 -10.70 20.01
N TYR A 31 -16.06 -9.69 19.14
CA TYR A 31 -15.93 -8.29 19.53
C TYR A 31 -16.84 -7.39 18.70
N GLN A 32 -17.04 -6.16 19.17
CA GLN A 32 -17.89 -5.20 18.46
C GLN A 32 -17.22 -4.78 17.14
N GLN A 33 -17.89 -5.09 16.03
CA GLN A 33 -17.40 -4.85 14.67
C GLN A 33 -18.42 -4.03 13.88
N LYS A 34 -17.91 -3.26 12.91
CA LYS A 34 -18.71 -2.49 11.96
C LYS A 34 -18.74 -3.21 10.61
N VAL A 35 -19.94 -3.41 10.07
CA VAL A 35 -20.17 -3.97 8.73
C VAL A 35 -20.65 -2.84 7.84
N TYR A 36 -19.87 -2.54 6.79
CA TYR A 36 -20.24 -1.51 5.82
C TYR A 36 -21.33 -2.02 4.90
N ILE A 37 -22.51 -1.41 5.00
CA ILE A 37 -23.59 -1.64 4.05
C ILE A 37 -23.46 -0.54 2.99
N LYS A 38 -23.28 -0.93 1.72
CA LYS A 38 -23.14 0.00 0.57
C LYS A 38 -24.48 0.68 0.24
N LYS A 39 -25.15 1.24 1.26
CA LYS A 39 -26.45 1.91 1.19
C LYS A 39 -26.28 3.39 1.53
N PRO A 40 -26.93 4.29 0.78
CA PRO A 40 -26.83 5.72 1.00
C PRO A 40 -27.47 6.11 2.33
N ALA A 41 -27.00 7.20 2.93
CA ALA A 41 -27.58 7.79 4.13
C ALA A 41 -28.87 8.60 3.83
N ASN A 42 -29.86 7.95 3.21
CA ASN A 42 -31.20 8.52 2.97
C ASN A 42 -32.30 7.63 3.60
N LEU A 43 -33.55 8.09 3.63
CA LEU A 43 -34.66 7.34 4.27
C LEU A 43 -34.84 5.92 3.69
N ALA A 44 -34.67 5.77 2.38
CA ALA A 44 -34.74 4.46 1.73
C ALA A 44 -33.59 3.53 2.17
N GLY A 45 -32.37 4.08 2.27
CA GLY A 45 -31.20 3.40 2.79
C GLY A 45 -31.35 3.01 4.26
N LEU A 46 -31.96 3.87 5.09
CA LEU A 46 -32.25 3.59 6.50
C LEU A 46 -33.18 2.39 6.65
N ARG A 47 -34.29 2.34 5.91
CA ARG A 47 -35.22 1.21 5.93
C ARG A 47 -34.56 -0.09 5.46
N ALA A 48 -33.70 -0.01 4.45
CA ALA A 48 -32.92 -1.16 3.99
C ALA A 48 -31.91 -1.61 5.05
N ALA A 49 -31.24 -0.66 5.71
CA ALA A 49 -30.31 -0.92 6.80
C ALA A 49 -30.99 -1.60 7.98
N GLU A 50 -32.19 -1.15 8.36
CA GLU A 50 -32.99 -1.76 9.44
C GLU A 50 -33.33 -3.23 9.14
N LYS A 51 -33.75 -3.54 7.90
CA LYS A 51 -34.01 -4.92 7.48
C LYS A 51 -32.75 -5.78 7.58
N LEU A 52 -31.62 -5.27 7.10
CA LEU A 52 -30.32 -5.96 7.20
C LEU A 52 -29.88 -6.13 8.66
N ALA A 53 -30.10 -5.14 9.52
CA ALA A 53 -29.81 -5.24 10.94
C ALA A 53 -30.60 -6.37 11.61
N ARG A 54 -31.89 -6.50 11.29
CA ARG A 54 -32.73 -7.61 11.81
C ARG A 54 -32.26 -8.97 11.30
N LEU A 55 -31.88 -9.07 10.02
CA LEU A 55 -31.33 -10.30 9.46
C LEU A 55 -30.01 -10.70 10.13
N LEU A 56 -29.09 -9.75 10.29
CA LEU A 56 -27.81 -9.94 10.97
C LEU A 56 -28.03 -10.41 12.42
N SER A 57 -28.89 -9.72 13.18
CA SER A 57 -29.24 -10.13 14.55
C SER A 57 -29.84 -11.54 14.59
N GLY A 58 -30.72 -11.89 13.66
CA GLY A 58 -31.30 -13.23 13.56
C GLY A 58 -30.25 -14.32 13.31
N GLN A 59 -29.28 -14.06 12.43
CA GLN A 59 -28.19 -15.00 12.15
C GLN A 59 -27.24 -15.17 13.34
N VAL A 60 -26.95 -14.09 14.07
CA VAL A 60 -26.12 -14.14 15.28
C VAL A 60 -26.81 -14.95 16.37
N ILE A 61 -28.12 -14.71 16.60
CA ILE A 61 -28.91 -15.47 17.58
C ILE A 61 -29.00 -16.95 17.20
N ALA A 62 -29.14 -17.25 15.91
CA ALA A 62 -29.21 -18.63 15.42
C ALA A 62 -27.83 -19.31 15.30
N GLU A 63 -26.73 -18.65 15.69
CA GLU A 63 -25.35 -19.11 15.56
C GLU A 63 -24.94 -19.54 14.13
N LYS A 64 -25.63 -19.01 13.11
CA LYS A 64 -25.42 -19.33 11.68
C LYS A 64 -24.72 -18.21 10.91
N PHE A 65 -24.15 -17.25 11.63
CA PHE A 65 -23.49 -16.10 11.01
C PHE A 65 -22.22 -16.55 10.25
N THR A 66 -22.15 -16.18 8.96
CA THR A 66 -20.99 -16.46 8.10
C THR A 66 -20.47 -15.16 7.49
N TRP A 67 -19.16 -14.90 7.61
CA TRP A 67 -18.52 -13.70 7.05
C TRP A 67 -18.58 -13.61 5.52
N GLU A 68 -18.79 -14.72 4.82
CA GLU A 68 -18.91 -14.76 3.36
C GLU A 68 -20.14 -13.99 2.85
N GLU A 69 -21.22 -13.94 3.63
CA GLU A 69 -22.47 -13.25 3.26
C GLU A 69 -22.41 -11.73 3.49
N TRP A 70 -21.62 -11.30 4.49
CA TRP A 70 -21.59 -9.91 4.96
C TRP A 70 -20.28 -9.18 4.61
N GLY A 71 -19.23 -9.92 4.27
CA GLY A 71 -17.91 -9.41 3.93
C GLY A 71 -17.73 -9.21 2.43
N THR A 72 -16.73 -8.39 2.09
CA THR A 72 -16.18 -8.45 0.73
C THR A 72 -15.56 -9.83 0.59
N LYS A 73 -16.05 -10.64 -0.37
CA LYS A 73 -15.54 -12.00 -0.65
C LYS A 73 -14.03 -12.02 -0.46
N PHE A 74 -13.57 -12.59 0.65
CA PHE A 74 -12.16 -12.87 0.82
C PHE A 74 -11.90 -13.94 -0.22
N GLN A 75 -11.29 -13.56 -1.34
CA GLN A 75 -10.77 -14.51 -2.32
C GLN A 75 -9.61 -15.22 -1.62
N ALA A 76 -9.97 -16.15 -0.75
CA ALA A 76 -9.07 -17.08 -0.11
C ALA A 76 -8.28 -17.75 -1.24
N SER A 77 -6.96 -17.76 -1.12
CA SER A 77 -6.02 -18.48 -1.99
C SER A 77 -5.75 -17.92 -3.38
N SER A 78 -5.59 -16.60 -3.54
CA SER A 78 -4.65 -16.17 -4.59
C SER A 78 -3.23 -16.48 -4.12
N SER A 79 -2.48 -17.23 -4.93
CA SER A 79 -1.04 -17.43 -4.71
C SER A 79 -0.34 -16.08 -4.58
N CYS A 80 0.80 -16.00 -3.88
CA CYS A 80 1.55 -14.74 -3.80
C CYS A 80 1.82 -14.16 -5.20
N SER A 81 2.17 -15.00 -6.17
CA SER A 81 2.36 -14.55 -7.56
C SER A 81 1.13 -13.88 -8.16
N GLU A 82 -0.05 -14.45 -7.93
CA GLU A 82 -1.29 -13.91 -8.48
C GLU A 82 -1.70 -12.60 -7.79
N ALA A 83 -1.56 -12.54 -6.47
CA ALA A 83 -1.82 -11.33 -5.70
C ALA A 83 -0.89 -10.18 -6.14
N ILE A 84 0.40 -10.46 -6.37
CA ILE A 84 1.36 -9.48 -6.87
C ILE A 84 0.96 -9.00 -8.27
N ALA A 85 0.60 -9.90 -9.19
CA ALA A 85 0.19 -9.53 -10.55
C ALA A 85 -1.10 -8.70 -10.58
N ARG A 86 -2.08 -9.03 -9.72
CA ARG A 86 -3.30 -8.23 -9.55
C ARG A 86 -2.98 -6.84 -8.99
N PHE A 87 -2.10 -6.78 -8.00
CA PHE A 87 -1.70 -5.51 -7.39
C PHE A 87 -0.91 -4.63 -8.37
N GLU A 88 -0.04 -5.21 -9.20
CA GLU A 88 0.70 -4.50 -10.25
C GLU A 88 -0.25 -3.77 -11.20
N LYS A 89 -1.22 -4.51 -11.76
CA LYS A 89 -2.22 -3.94 -12.67
C LYS A 89 -3.02 -2.84 -11.98
N HIS A 90 -3.44 -3.06 -10.74
CA HIS A 90 -4.16 -2.06 -9.96
C HIS A 90 -3.32 -0.78 -9.75
N TYR A 91 -2.07 -0.92 -9.33
CA TYR A 91 -1.16 0.20 -9.08
C TYR A 91 -0.89 1.02 -10.34
N LEU A 92 -0.61 0.37 -11.48
CA LEU A 92 -0.37 1.04 -12.75
C LEU A 92 -1.64 1.72 -13.29
N ASN A 93 -2.81 1.09 -13.13
CA ASN A 93 -4.08 1.68 -13.55
C ASN A 93 -4.45 2.92 -12.72
N GLN A 94 -3.96 3.04 -11.48
CA GLN A 94 -4.12 4.24 -10.66
C GLN A 94 -3.08 5.34 -10.97
N GLY A 95 -2.29 5.20 -12.04
CA GLY A 95 -1.27 6.17 -12.42
C GLY A 95 0.05 6.01 -11.67
N GLY A 96 0.29 4.86 -11.03
CA GLY A 96 1.56 4.56 -10.38
C GLY A 96 2.73 4.49 -11.36
N SER A 97 3.91 4.95 -10.94
CA SER A 97 5.12 4.92 -11.77
C SER A 97 5.74 3.52 -11.83
N LYS A 98 6.14 3.09 -13.04
CA LYS A 98 6.90 1.86 -13.25
C LYS A 98 8.25 1.86 -12.52
N ASP A 99 8.89 3.02 -12.37
CA ASP A 99 10.17 3.11 -11.65
C ASP A 99 9.99 2.84 -10.16
N THR A 100 8.94 3.37 -9.56
CA THR A 100 8.59 3.09 -8.16
C THR A 100 8.20 1.63 -7.99
N TRP A 101 7.44 1.06 -8.94
CA TRP A 101 7.12 -0.36 -8.97
C TRP A 101 8.38 -1.23 -8.96
N ASN A 102 9.29 -1.01 -9.90
CA ASN A 102 10.51 -1.81 -10.04
C ASN A 102 11.51 -1.55 -8.89
N GLY A 103 11.60 -0.31 -8.43
CA GLY A 103 12.59 0.17 -7.47
C GLY A 103 12.28 -0.21 -6.03
N ASP A 104 11.02 -0.05 -5.60
CA ASP A 104 10.62 -0.21 -4.20
C ASP A 104 9.76 -1.46 -3.98
N TYR A 105 8.79 -1.74 -4.85
CA TYR A 105 7.84 -2.84 -4.66
C TYR A 105 8.38 -4.19 -5.14
N TRP A 106 8.74 -4.30 -6.42
CA TRP A 106 9.15 -5.55 -7.06
C TRP A 106 10.38 -6.19 -6.42
N LYS A 107 11.36 -5.38 -5.99
CA LYS A 107 12.56 -5.90 -5.29
C LYS A 107 12.22 -6.68 -4.03
N ILE A 108 11.12 -6.34 -3.37
CA ILE A 108 10.62 -7.05 -2.19
C ILE A 108 9.75 -8.23 -2.63
N TYR A 109 8.77 -8.00 -3.51
CA TYR A 109 7.80 -9.01 -3.90
C TYR A 109 8.41 -10.22 -4.61
N LYS A 110 9.51 -10.06 -5.36
CA LYS A 110 10.21 -11.19 -5.99
C LYS A 110 10.80 -12.20 -4.99
N ARG A 111 10.94 -11.82 -3.72
CA ARG A 111 11.45 -12.67 -2.64
C ARG A 111 10.34 -13.48 -1.95
N LEU A 112 9.07 -13.18 -2.24
CA LEU A 112 7.94 -13.93 -1.68
C LEU A 112 7.84 -15.33 -2.32
N PRO A 113 7.43 -16.35 -1.57
CA PRO A 113 7.18 -17.69 -2.10
C PRO A 113 6.02 -17.64 -3.09
N LYS A 114 6.30 -17.90 -4.37
CA LYS A 114 5.34 -17.71 -5.47
C LYS A 114 4.05 -18.53 -5.32
N THR A 115 4.19 -19.79 -4.91
CA THR A 115 3.10 -20.78 -4.82
C THR A 115 2.35 -20.74 -3.49
N ALA A 116 2.95 -20.15 -2.44
CA ALA A 116 2.31 -20.08 -1.15
C ALA A 116 1.14 -19.08 -1.18
N ALA A 117 0.12 -19.34 -0.36
CA ALA A 117 -0.96 -18.39 -0.14
C ALA A 117 -0.42 -17.13 0.56
N VAL A 118 -0.98 -15.98 0.21
CA VAL A 118 -0.67 -14.72 0.89
C VAL A 118 -1.19 -14.81 2.32
N SER A 119 -0.27 -14.80 3.29
CA SER A 119 -0.59 -14.93 4.72
C SER A 119 0.26 -13.99 5.57
N PRO A 120 -0.23 -13.60 6.77
CA PRO A 120 0.54 -12.81 7.73
C PRO A 120 1.90 -13.44 8.06
N ASP A 121 1.96 -14.77 8.18
CA ASP A 121 3.17 -15.49 8.56
C ASP A 121 4.28 -15.38 7.52
N VAL A 122 3.91 -15.49 6.23
CA VAL A 122 4.86 -15.29 5.11
C VAL A 122 5.44 -13.87 5.11
N PHE A 123 4.62 -12.87 5.45
CA PHE A 123 5.08 -11.48 5.53
C PHE A 123 6.01 -11.24 6.72
N THR A 124 5.69 -11.80 7.88
CA THR A 124 6.51 -11.71 9.08
C THR A 124 7.86 -12.40 8.85
N ALA A 125 7.87 -13.63 8.33
CA ALA A 125 9.09 -14.38 8.02
C ALA A 125 10.01 -13.64 7.03
N LEU A 126 9.45 -13.06 5.95
CA LEU A 126 10.25 -12.27 5.00
C LEU A 126 10.85 -11.02 5.65
N THR A 127 10.10 -10.39 6.56
CA THR A 127 10.54 -9.17 7.25
C THR A 127 11.65 -9.49 8.26
N GLU A 128 11.52 -10.57 9.01
CA GLU A 128 12.51 -11.05 9.98
C GLU A 128 13.82 -11.45 9.32
N GLY A 129 13.77 -12.01 8.10
CA GLY A 129 14.94 -12.29 7.27
C GLY A 129 15.68 -11.06 6.73
N THR A 130 15.35 -9.84 7.16
CA THR A 130 16.09 -8.62 6.81
C THR A 130 16.69 -7.95 8.04
N ILE A 131 17.87 -7.35 7.86
CA ILE A 131 18.62 -6.69 8.94
C ILE A 131 17.75 -5.59 9.58
N PRO A 132 17.53 -5.62 10.90
CA PRO A 132 16.77 -4.61 11.62
C PRO A 132 17.31 -3.18 11.41
N ASN A 133 16.44 -2.17 11.54
CA ASN A 133 16.80 -0.74 11.47
C ASN A 133 17.47 -0.27 10.16
N THR A 134 17.22 -0.95 9.04
CA THR A 134 17.74 -0.56 7.73
C THR A 134 16.67 0.08 6.82
N ARG A 135 17.11 0.86 5.83
CA ARG A 135 16.25 1.37 4.74
C ARG A 135 15.49 0.23 4.06
N THR A 136 16.14 -0.93 3.90
CA THR A 136 15.58 -2.13 3.29
C THR A 136 14.46 -2.74 4.14
N ARG A 137 14.65 -2.84 5.46
CA ARG A 137 13.60 -3.28 6.42
C ARG A 137 12.37 -2.37 6.33
N GLN A 138 12.59 -1.06 6.34
CA GLN A 138 11.53 -0.07 6.20
C GLN A 138 10.74 -0.24 4.89
N ARG A 139 11.45 -0.37 3.76
CA ARG A 139 10.83 -0.61 2.45
C ARG A 139 10.04 -1.92 2.42
N THR A 140 10.60 -2.98 2.99
CA THR A 140 9.96 -4.30 3.08
C THR A 140 8.64 -4.19 3.82
N VAL A 141 8.62 -3.59 5.01
CA VAL A 141 7.38 -3.42 5.79
C VAL A 141 6.35 -2.56 5.05
N THR A 142 6.78 -1.47 4.40
CA THR A 142 5.87 -0.61 3.64
C THR A 142 5.25 -1.36 2.46
N ALA A 143 6.05 -2.07 1.66
CA ALA A 143 5.57 -2.83 0.52
C ALA A 143 4.61 -3.96 0.96
N LEU A 144 4.99 -4.74 1.97
CA LEU A 144 4.13 -5.81 2.49
C LEU A 144 2.83 -5.26 3.10
N ALA A 145 2.86 -4.11 3.77
CA ALA A 145 1.66 -3.48 4.30
C ALA A 145 0.71 -3.01 3.19
N THR A 146 1.26 -2.50 2.07
CA THR A 146 0.43 -2.13 0.91
C THR A 146 -0.20 -3.34 0.25
N LEU A 147 0.56 -4.44 0.09
CA LEU A 147 0.04 -5.69 -0.46
C LEU A 147 -1.03 -6.30 0.47
N ALA A 148 -0.78 -6.33 1.77
CA ALA A 148 -1.73 -6.81 2.77
C ALA A 148 -3.06 -6.06 2.71
N LYS A 149 -3.01 -4.71 2.67
CA LYS A 149 -4.21 -3.87 2.50
C LYS A 149 -4.96 -4.16 1.21
N PHE A 150 -4.24 -4.32 0.10
CA PHE A 150 -4.84 -4.64 -1.19
C PHE A 150 -5.49 -6.03 -1.19
N SER A 151 -4.85 -7.02 -0.59
CA SER A 151 -5.34 -8.39 -0.46
C SER A 151 -6.37 -8.58 0.67
N GLY A 152 -6.70 -7.53 1.43
CA GLY A 152 -7.64 -7.60 2.56
C GLY A 152 -7.12 -8.36 3.79
N ILE A 153 -5.81 -8.57 3.91
CA ILE A 153 -5.18 -9.29 5.00
C ILE A 153 -4.88 -8.34 6.15
N ASP A 154 -5.30 -8.70 7.36
CA ASP A 154 -4.97 -7.96 8.58
C ASP A 154 -3.53 -8.29 9.02
N TRP A 155 -2.56 -7.56 8.44
CA TRP A 155 -1.16 -7.64 8.82
C TRP A 155 -0.62 -6.27 9.21
N ASN A 156 -0.07 -6.17 10.42
CA ASN A 156 0.50 -4.94 10.96
C ASN A 156 1.99 -5.10 11.32
N GLY A 157 2.86 -4.89 10.34
CA GLY A 157 4.32 -4.91 10.53
C GLY A 157 4.92 -3.66 11.17
N LYS A 158 4.15 -2.73 11.76
CA LYS A 158 4.69 -1.48 12.34
C LYS A 158 5.81 -1.74 13.35
N HIS A 159 5.62 -2.74 14.20
CA HIS A 159 6.62 -3.15 15.20
C HIS A 159 7.91 -3.69 14.56
N LEU A 160 7.81 -4.30 13.38
CA LEU A 160 8.94 -4.85 12.62
C LEU A 160 9.70 -3.82 11.80
N LYS A 161 9.17 -2.61 11.62
CA LYS A 161 9.77 -1.57 10.76
C LYS A 161 11.13 -1.08 11.28
N GLY A 162 11.31 -1.09 12.60
CA GLY A 162 12.49 -0.53 13.27
C GLY A 162 12.53 1.00 13.30
N SER A 163 13.65 1.54 13.79
CA SER A 163 13.87 2.98 14.03
C SER A 163 14.77 3.65 12.97
N TYR A 164 14.76 3.15 11.74
CA TYR A 164 15.53 3.75 10.63
C TYR A 164 15.03 5.17 10.36
N SER A 165 15.96 6.14 10.34
CA SER A 165 15.70 7.52 9.91
C SER A 165 16.75 7.93 8.88
N PRO A 166 16.35 8.53 7.73
CA PRO A 166 17.29 9.12 6.78
C PRO A 166 18.22 10.18 7.38
N GLN A 167 17.84 10.77 8.53
CA GLN A 167 18.66 11.76 9.24
C GLN A 167 19.84 11.11 10.00
N LYS A 168 19.80 9.78 10.21
CA LYS A 168 20.87 9.01 10.86
C LYS A 168 21.88 8.42 9.86
N THR A 169 21.61 8.54 8.56
CA THR A 169 22.58 8.18 7.53
C THR A 169 23.66 9.26 7.48
N ALA A 170 24.93 8.84 7.41
CA ALA A 170 26.04 9.76 7.24
C ALA A 170 25.73 10.71 6.05
N PRO A 171 25.89 12.03 6.24
CA PRO A 171 25.71 12.97 5.14
C PRO A 171 26.64 12.56 4.00
N ARG A 172 26.15 12.65 2.76
CA ARG A 172 27.02 12.44 1.60
C ARG A 172 28.06 13.54 1.62
N GLU A 173 29.32 13.16 1.71
CA GLU A 173 30.43 14.09 1.53
C GLU A 173 30.36 14.60 0.09
N LEU A 174 30.25 15.92 -0.04
CA LEU A 174 30.33 16.59 -1.33
C LEU A 174 31.82 16.87 -1.58
N PRO A 175 32.34 16.52 -2.78
CA PRO A 175 33.72 16.83 -3.13
C PRO A 175 33.94 18.35 -3.14
N ASP A 176 35.18 18.77 -2.83
CA ASP A 176 35.58 20.17 -2.91
C ASP A 176 35.63 20.66 -4.36
N ASP A 177 35.52 21.97 -4.58
CA ASP A 177 35.52 22.58 -5.93
C ASP A 177 36.77 22.19 -6.74
N ARG A 178 37.91 22.00 -6.06
CA ARG A 178 39.16 21.53 -6.68
C ARG A 178 39.06 20.08 -7.13
N GLU A 179 38.51 19.21 -6.30
CA GLU A 179 38.27 17.81 -6.66
C GLU A 179 37.30 17.71 -7.84
N ILE A 180 36.25 18.55 -7.86
CA ILE A 180 35.32 18.63 -8.99
C ILE A 180 36.03 19.04 -10.29
N ALA A 181 36.94 20.03 -10.22
CA ALA A 181 37.73 20.46 -11.37
C ALA A 181 38.69 19.36 -11.86
N ASP A 182 39.42 18.72 -10.96
CA ASP A 182 40.33 17.62 -11.26
C ASP A 182 39.58 16.42 -11.86
N TYR A 183 38.42 16.07 -11.29
CA TYR A 183 37.54 15.03 -11.86
C TYR A 183 37.06 15.41 -13.26
N ARG A 184 36.64 16.66 -13.49
CA ARG A 184 36.22 17.14 -14.82
C ARG A 184 37.36 17.06 -15.84
N GLU A 185 38.56 17.45 -15.46
CA GLU A 185 39.74 17.34 -16.32
C GLU A 185 40.12 15.88 -16.58
N SER A 186 40.01 15.01 -15.58
CA SER A 186 40.25 13.57 -15.74
C SER A 186 39.26 12.93 -16.74
N LEU A 187 37.99 13.34 -16.73
CA LEU A 187 36.97 12.90 -17.69
C LEU A 187 37.26 13.42 -19.11
N ASN A 188 37.80 14.63 -19.25
CA ASN A 188 38.24 15.17 -20.53
C ASN A 188 39.48 14.42 -21.08
N ARG A 189 40.35 13.95 -20.18
CA ARG A 189 41.55 13.16 -20.52
C ARG A 189 41.20 11.72 -20.89
N SER A 190 40.24 11.12 -20.20
CA SER A 190 39.64 9.83 -20.56
C SER A 190 38.58 10.03 -21.64
N ARG A 191 39.00 10.09 -22.90
CA ARG A 191 38.12 10.20 -24.06
C ARG A 191 37.12 9.03 -24.09
N ILE A 192 35.97 9.16 -23.43
CA ILE A 192 34.73 8.47 -23.80
C ILE A 192 34.38 9.04 -25.17
N ARG A 193 34.95 8.42 -26.20
CA ARG A 193 34.72 8.76 -27.59
C ARG A 193 33.40 8.07 -27.98
N HIS A 194 32.41 8.91 -28.31
CA HIS A 194 31.08 8.60 -28.84
C HIS A 194 30.03 8.29 -27.75
N GLY A 195 29.00 9.10 -27.54
CA GLY A 195 28.62 10.33 -28.21
C GLY A 195 27.57 11.08 -27.40
N SER A 196 27.73 12.39 -27.32
CA SER A 196 26.68 13.38 -27.01
C SER A 196 27.30 14.75 -27.28
N GLY A 197 27.38 15.08 -28.57
CA GLY A 197 27.33 16.50 -28.93
C GLY A 197 25.93 16.99 -28.60
N CYS A 198 25.86 18.18 -27.99
CA CYS A 198 24.65 18.91 -27.61
C CYS A 198 23.98 18.52 -26.28
N MET A 199 24.59 18.94 -25.16
CA MET A 199 23.84 19.49 -24.02
C MET A 199 24.63 20.68 -23.43
N GLY A 200 24.63 21.78 -24.18
CA GLY A 200 24.71 23.10 -23.57
C GLY A 200 23.30 23.52 -23.18
N SER A 201 23.17 24.18 -22.03
CA SER A 201 21.96 24.84 -21.51
C SER A 201 20.94 23.96 -20.78
N TRP A 202 21.13 23.81 -19.47
CA TRP A 202 20.02 23.95 -18.52
C TRP A 202 19.80 25.46 -18.32
N PRO A 203 18.60 25.99 -18.56
CA PRO A 203 17.80 26.39 -17.40
C PRO A 203 16.28 26.15 -17.54
N ALA A 204 15.64 26.13 -16.37
CA ALA A 204 14.24 26.49 -16.10
C ALA A 204 13.10 25.62 -16.68
N MET A 205 12.23 25.18 -15.77
CA MET A 205 10.89 24.68 -16.03
C MET A 205 10.03 25.74 -16.74
N ALA A 206 9.21 25.34 -17.71
CA ALA A 206 7.75 25.55 -17.76
C ALA A 206 7.22 25.52 -19.21
N CYS A 207 6.01 24.99 -19.33
CA CYS A 207 4.97 25.29 -20.30
C CYS A 207 5.22 25.13 -21.82
N GLU A 208 4.14 24.61 -22.41
CA GLU A 208 3.55 25.06 -23.66
C GLU A 208 3.82 24.24 -24.94
N THR A 209 2.68 23.87 -25.53
CA THR A 209 2.39 23.65 -26.95
C THR A 209 3.03 22.45 -27.64
N MET A 210 2.27 21.38 -27.88
CA MET A 210 1.35 21.22 -29.03
C MET A 210 2.00 21.52 -30.38
N ARG A 211 1.90 20.48 -31.23
CA ARG A 211 1.33 20.51 -32.59
C ARG A 211 2.26 20.61 -33.80
N PHE A 212 1.95 19.68 -34.71
CA PHE A 212 2.09 19.71 -36.17
C PHE A 212 3.51 19.52 -36.73
N PHE A 213 3.76 18.79 -37.83
CA PHE A 213 2.93 18.47 -38.99
C PHE A 213 3.50 17.21 -39.67
N THR A 214 2.63 16.28 -40.06
CA THR A 214 2.39 15.94 -41.47
C THR A 214 0.89 15.81 -41.65
#